data_AF-A0A7J4I8E7-F1
#
_entry.id   AF-A0A7J4I8E7-F1
#
_cell.length_a   1.000
_cell.length_b   1.000
_cell.length_c   1.000
_cell.angle_alpha   90.00
_cell.angle_beta   90.00
_cell.angle_gamma   90.00
#
_symmetry.space_group_name_H-M   'P 1'
#
loop_
_entity.id
_entity.type
_entity.pdbx_description
1 polymer ?
#
loop_
_entity_poly.entity_id
_entity_poly.type
_entity_poly.pdbx_seq_one_letter_code
_entity_poly.pdbx_strand_id
1 'polypeptide(L)'
;MKNVIKGAKILRVNEVWKKHKPQGLGFSDTDIIVVSWEKDGKRFEQDFYCRLKADGTLGHSITKQSEKRQKDLQAVVRKYVSKEKNYNVRARIGEWKGKEVELVKVDGTYIIKT
;
A
#
# COMPACT_ATOMS: atom_id res chain seq x y z
N MET A 1 20.95 -2.65 -7.26
CA MET A 1 20.08 -3.85 -7.24
C MET A 1 18.63 -3.40 -7.31
N LYS A 2 17.88 -3.86 -8.32
CA LYS A 2 16.45 -3.59 -8.47
C LYS A 2 15.70 -4.58 -7.57
N ASN A 3 14.84 -4.07 -6.67
CA ASN A 3 14.01 -4.92 -5.81
C ASN A 3 12.68 -5.15 -6.50
N VAL A 4 12.10 -6.33 -6.35
CA VAL A 4 10.89 -6.72 -7.10
C VAL A 4 9.78 -7.05 -6.12
N ILE A 5 8.59 -6.53 -6.38
CA ILE A 5 7.38 -6.90 -5.65
C ILE A 5 7.10 -8.39 -5.88
N LYS A 6 7.03 -9.16 -4.80
CA LYS A 6 6.69 -10.60 -4.81
C LYS A 6 5.18 -10.83 -4.77
N GLY A 7 4.43 -9.90 -4.18
CA GLY A 7 2.98 -9.92 -4.18
C GLY A 7 2.40 -8.67 -3.52
N ALA A 8 1.17 -8.35 -3.89
CA ALA A 8 0.37 -7.31 -3.25
C ALA A 8 -1.04 -7.86 -3.00
N LYS A 9 -1.65 -7.49 -1.88
CA LYS A 9 -3.01 -7.91 -1.51
C LYS A 9 -3.75 -6.79 -0.79
N ILE A 10 -5.07 -6.85 -0.85
CA ILE A 10 -5.97 -5.92 -0.17
C ILE A 10 -6.58 -6.64 1.02
N LEU A 11 -6.51 -6.00 2.18
CA LEU A 11 -7.14 -6.44 3.43
C LEU A 11 -8.01 -5.31 3.98
N ARG A 12 -9.01 -5.65 4.78
CA ARG A 12 -9.80 -4.71 5.56
C ARG A 12 -9.19 -4.55 6.95
N VAL A 13 -9.42 -3.39 7.57
CA VAL A 13 -8.95 -3.10 8.95
C VAL A 13 -9.39 -4.16 9.96
N ASN A 14 -10.61 -4.68 9.85
CA ASN A 14 -11.13 -5.71 10.76
C ASN A 14 -10.51 -7.10 10.54
N GLU A 15 -9.92 -7.36 9.37
CA GLU A 15 -9.16 -8.58 9.10
C GLU A 15 -7.77 -8.52 9.74
N VAL A 16 -7.17 -7.32 9.81
CA VAL A 16 -5.83 -7.09 10.37
C VAL A 16 -5.87 -6.87 11.89
N TRP A 17 -6.80 -6.05 12.39
CA TRP A 17 -6.92 -5.72 13.81
C TRP A 17 -8.29 -6.11 14.37
N LYS A 18 -8.29 -7.23 15.11
CA LYS A 18 -9.52 -7.75 15.74
C LYS A 18 -9.96 -7.00 17.00
N LYS A 19 -9.03 -6.32 17.71
CA LYS A 19 -9.30 -5.70 19.03
C LYS A 19 -8.88 -4.23 19.10
N HIS A 20 -7.61 -3.93 18.78
CA HIS A 20 -7.07 -2.57 18.83
C HIS A 20 -6.33 -2.25 17.54
N LYS A 21 -6.69 -1.14 16.91
CA LYS A 21 -6.02 -0.59 15.73
C LYS A 21 -5.17 0.63 16.13
N PRO A 22 -4.17 0.99 15.32
CA PRO A 22 -3.44 2.25 15.49
C PRO A 22 -4.37 3.48 15.54
N GLN A 23 -3.98 4.49 16.33
CA GLN A 23 -4.70 5.74 16.44
C GLN A 23 -4.81 6.44 15.07
N GLY A 24 -5.97 7.04 14.78
CA GLY A 24 -6.21 7.81 13.55
C GLY A 24 -6.59 6.99 12.30
N LEU A 25 -6.70 5.67 12.37
CA LEU A 25 -7.31 4.85 11.31
C LEU A 25 -8.84 4.77 11.51
N GLY A 26 -9.68 4.87 10.48
CA GLY A 26 -11.13 4.66 10.63
C GLY A 26 -11.45 3.17 10.48
N PHE A 27 -12.22 2.57 11.40
CA PHE A 27 -12.62 1.14 11.28
C PHE A 27 -13.48 0.86 10.04
N SER A 28 -14.30 1.82 9.63
CA SER A 28 -15.30 1.65 8.57
C SER A 28 -14.81 2.03 7.17
N ASP A 29 -13.59 2.55 7.02
CA ASP A 29 -13.21 3.25 5.78
C ASP A 29 -11.71 3.20 5.45
N THR A 30 -11.03 2.14 5.88
CA THR A 30 -9.65 1.93 5.49
C THR A 30 -9.45 0.53 4.90
N ASP A 31 -9.02 0.52 3.65
CA ASP A 31 -8.41 -0.61 2.98
C ASP A 31 -6.90 -0.58 3.26
N ILE A 32 -6.33 -1.76 3.44
CA ILE A 32 -4.91 -1.97 3.70
C ILE A 32 -4.34 -2.70 2.50
N ILE A 33 -3.41 -2.07 1.81
CA ILE A 33 -2.65 -2.69 0.72
C ILE A 33 -1.34 -3.18 1.32
N VAL A 34 -1.20 -4.49 1.42
CA VAL A 34 0.05 -5.12 1.89
C VAL A 34 0.89 -5.45 0.67
N VAL A 35 2.06 -4.84 0.56
CA VAL A 35 3.02 -5.09 -0.53
C VAL A 35 4.22 -5.82 0.05
N SER A 36 4.62 -6.92 -0.59
CA SER A 36 5.72 -7.78 -0.13
C SER A 36 6.85 -7.83 -1.15
N TRP A 37 8.08 -7.93 -0.67
CA TRP A 37 9.27 -8.15 -1.48
C TRP A 37 10.30 -8.98 -0.69
N GLU A 38 11.37 -9.36 -1.37
CA GLU A 38 12.49 -10.09 -0.77
C GLU A 38 13.77 -9.28 -0.97
N LYS A 39 14.59 -9.23 0.08
CA LYS A 39 15.90 -8.60 0.05
C LYS A 39 16.84 -9.36 0.96
N ASP A 40 18.02 -9.69 0.45
CA ASP A 40 19.09 -10.35 1.20
C ASP A 40 18.60 -11.67 1.86
N GLY A 41 17.79 -12.45 1.12
CA GLY A 41 17.19 -13.72 1.58
C GLY A 41 16.08 -13.57 2.62
N LYS A 42 15.68 -12.34 2.97
CA LYS A 42 14.62 -12.04 3.93
C LYS A 42 13.39 -11.45 3.25
N ARG A 43 12.22 -11.88 3.69
CA ARG A 43 10.94 -11.32 3.26
C ARG A 43 10.60 -10.08 4.07
N PHE A 44 10.15 -9.04 3.39
CA PHE A 44 9.67 -7.79 3.97
C PHE A 44 8.28 -7.48 3.43
N GLU A 45 7.50 -6.76 4.24
CA GLU A 45 6.17 -6.28 3.88
C GLU A 45 6.02 -4.82 4.31
N GLN A 46 5.24 -4.05 3.54
CA GLN A 46 4.83 -2.70 3.90
C GLN A 46 3.34 -2.55 3.68
N ASP A 47 2.70 -1.98 4.70
CA ASP A 47 1.29 -1.67 4.68
C ASP A 47 1.08 -0.23 4.19
N PHE A 48 0.20 -0.10 3.20
CA PHE A 48 -0.32 1.19 2.78
C PHE A 48 -1.80 1.29 3.15
N TYR A 49 -2.18 2.43 3.70
CA TYR A 49 -3.55 2.69 4.15
C TYR A 49 -4.23 3.65 3.20
N CYS A 50 -5.42 3.27 2.75
CA CYS A 50 -6.19 4.10 1.83
C CYS A 50 -7.68 3.85 1.99
N ARG A 51 -8.48 4.63 1.27
CA ARG A 51 -9.90 4.36 1.07
C ARG A 51 -10.10 4.02 -0.40
N LEU A 52 -10.60 2.84 -0.72
CA LEU A 52 -11.04 2.52 -2.07
C LEU A 52 -12.50 2.92 -2.25
N LYS A 53 -12.82 3.50 -3.41
CA LYS A 53 -14.20 3.73 -3.82
C LYS A 53 -14.89 2.41 -4.15
N ALA A 54 -16.20 2.46 -4.40
CA ALA A 54 -16.98 1.33 -4.85
C ALA A 54 -16.39 0.71 -6.14
N ASP A 55 -15.96 1.56 -7.08
CA ASP A 55 -15.33 1.15 -8.34
C ASP A 55 -13.92 0.56 -8.20
N GLY A 56 -13.31 0.59 -7.01
CA GLY A 56 -11.97 0.05 -6.75
C GLY A 56 -10.81 1.02 -6.98
N THR A 57 -11.08 2.27 -7.35
CA THR A 57 -10.09 3.35 -7.44
C THR A 57 -9.85 4.02 -6.08
N LEU A 58 -8.79 4.83 -5.98
CA LEU A 58 -8.47 5.56 -4.75
C LEU A 58 -9.48 6.70 -4.49
N GLY A 59 -10.05 6.73 -3.29
CA GLY A 59 -11.03 7.70 -2.82
C GLY A 59 -10.44 9.00 -2.29
N HIS A 60 -11.18 9.70 -1.42
CA HIS A 60 -10.68 10.83 -0.65
C HIS A 60 -10.50 10.44 0.81
N SER A 61 -9.47 11.00 1.44
CA SER A 61 -9.19 10.81 2.86
C SER A 61 -10.16 11.61 3.73
N ILE A 62 -10.49 11.05 4.89
CA ILE A 62 -11.41 11.66 5.86
C ILE A 62 -10.64 12.47 6.91
N THR A 63 -9.36 12.14 7.14
CA THR A 63 -8.48 12.81 8.12
C THR A 63 -7.14 13.17 7.50
N LYS A 64 -6.43 14.14 8.09
CA LYS A 64 -5.09 14.59 7.62
C LYS A 64 -4.04 13.47 7.66
N GLN A 65 -4.07 12.62 8.70
CA GLN A 65 -3.18 11.45 8.78
C GLN A 65 -3.49 10.43 7.67
N SER A 66 -4.77 10.23 7.36
CA SER A 66 -5.19 9.38 6.24
C SER A 66 -4.76 9.98 4.90
N GLU A 67 -4.81 11.30 4.77
CA GLU A 67 -4.39 12.01 3.55
C GLU A 67 -2.92 11.76 3.23
N LYS A 68 -2.03 11.83 4.23
CA LYS A 68 -0.62 11.51 4.04
C LYS A 68 -0.44 10.06 3.59
N ARG A 69 -1.03 9.09 4.31
CA ARG A 69 -0.92 7.66 3.97
C ARG A 69 -1.46 7.35 2.57
N GLN A 70 -2.53 8.04 2.17
CA GLN A 70 -3.10 7.89 0.85
C GLN A 70 -2.21 8.50 -0.24
N LYS A 71 -1.58 9.66 0.03
CA LYS A 71 -0.58 10.27 -0.87
C LYS A 71 0.62 9.35 -1.06
N ASP A 72 1.09 8.70 0.00
CA ASP A 72 2.19 7.73 -0.05
C ASP A 72 1.84 6.57 -1.01
N LEU A 73 0.63 6.00 -0.88
CA LEU A 73 0.16 4.96 -1.81
C LEU A 73 0.03 5.47 -3.25
N GLN A 74 -0.55 6.66 -3.44
CA GLN A 74 -0.67 7.28 -4.77
C GLN A 74 0.70 7.47 -5.43
N ALA A 75 1.71 7.88 -4.67
CA ALA A 75 3.07 8.06 -5.16
C ALA A 75 3.68 6.72 -5.60
N VAL A 76 3.51 5.67 -4.80
CA VAL A 76 3.95 4.30 -5.16
C VAL A 76 3.27 3.80 -6.43
N VAL A 77 1.95 3.94 -6.54
CA VAL A 77 1.20 3.54 -7.74
C VAL A 77 1.73 4.30 -8.96
N ARG A 78 1.82 5.63 -8.88
CA ARG A 78 2.29 6.48 -9.98
C ARG A 78 3.71 6.18 -10.43
N LYS A 79 4.59 5.88 -9.47
CA LYS A 79 6.01 5.70 -9.73
C LYS A 79 6.35 4.29 -10.25
N TYR A 80 5.73 3.25 -9.69
CA TYR A 80 6.17 1.86 -9.95
C TYR A 80 5.12 0.99 -10.64
N VAL A 81 3.84 1.37 -10.59
CA VAL A 81 2.75 0.50 -11.08
C VAL A 81 2.14 1.04 -12.37
N SER A 82 1.60 2.25 -12.35
CA SER A 82 0.88 2.86 -13.47
C SER A 82 0.81 4.38 -13.35
N LYS A 83 0.91 5.08 -14.49
CA LYS A 83 0.70 6.55 -14.59
C LYS A 83 -0.76 6.95 -14.75
N GLU A 84 -1.67 5.98 -14.81
CA GLU A 84 -3.10 6.21 -14.99
C GLU A 84 -3.73 6.96 -13.80
N LYS A 85 -4.49 8.01 -14.08
CA LYS A 85 -5.11 8.86 -13.04
C LYS A 85 -6.12 8.10 -12.18
N ASN A 86 -6.90 7.21 -12.79
CA ASN A 86 -7.98 6.45 -12.16
C ASN A 86 -7.67 4.96 -12.09
N TYR A 87 -6.42 4.61 -11.78
CA TYR A 87 -6.00 3.23 -11.67
C TYR A 87 -6.87 2.44 -10.69
N ASN A 88 -7.50 1.37 -11.18
CA ASN A 88 -8.35 0.48 -10.39
C ASN A 88 -7.49 -0.48 -9.56
N VAL A 89 -7.19 -0.10 -8.31
CA VAL A 89 -6.36 -0.90 -7.41
C VAL A 89 -6.98 -2.27 -7.17
N ARG A 90 -8.31 -2.34 -6.93
CA ARG A 90 -8.98 -3.61 -6.61
C ARG A 90 -8.88 -4.64 -7.74
N ALA A 91 -9.17 -4.22 -8.96
CA ALA A 91 -9.16 -5.13 -10.11
C ALA A 91 -7.72 -5.53 -10.52
N ARG A 92 -6.74 -4.64 -10.28
CA ARG A 92 -5.40 -4.75 -10.87
C ARG A 92 -4.28 -4.99 -9.85
N ILE A 93 -4.61 -5.26 -8.58
CA ILE A 93 -3.61 -5.50 -7.54
C ILE A 93 -2.66 -6.65 -7.87
N GLY A 94 -3.14 -7.66 -8.61
CA GLY A 94 -2.31 -8.77 -9.09
C GLY A 94 -1.19 -8.36 -10.04
N GLU A 95 -1.34 -7.24 -10.77
CA GLU A 95 -0.35 -6.71 -11.72
C GLU A 95 0.88 -6.10 -11.03
N TRP A 96 0.84 -5.93 -9.71
CA TRP A 96 1.94 -5.34 -8.95
C TRP A 96 3.09 -6.33 -8.80
N LYS A 97 2.79 -7.63 -8.80
CA LYS A 97 3.81 -8.68 -8.77
C LYS A 97 4.74 -8.55 -9.99
N GLY A 98 6.04 -8.58 -9.75
CA GLY A 98 7.05 -8.41 -10.80
C GLY A 98 7.42 -6.96 -11.09
N LYS A 99 6.76 -5.95 -10.50
CA LYS A 99 7.16 -4.55 -10.64
C LYS A 99 8.44 -4.27 -9.84
N GLU A 100 9.34 -3.51 -10.45
CA GLU A 100 10.56 -3.04 -9.80
C GLU A 100 10.26 -1.85 -8.89
N VAL A 101 10.87 -1.85 -7.71
CA VAL A 101 10.72 -0.80 -6.69
C VAL A 101 12.08 -0.39 -6.13
N GLU A 102 12.19 0.89 -5.77
CA GLU A 102 13.29 1.40 -4.98
C GLU A 102 12.95 1.24 -3.49
N LEU A 103 13.92 0.75 -2.72
CA LEU A 103 13.80 0.61 -1.28
C LEU A 103 14.72 1.60 -0.57
N VAL A 104 14.25 2.14 0.55
CA VAL A 104 15.06 2.92 1.50
C VAL A 104 15.07 2.22 2.85
N LYS A 105 16.18 2.34 3.57
CA LYS A 105 16.32 1.78 4.92
C LYS A 105 15.89 2.83 5.94
N VAL A 106 14.89 2.51 6.76
CA VAL A 106 14.37 3.35 7.84
C VAL A 106 14.31 2.49 9.09
N ASP A 107 14.97 2.92 10.17
CA ASP A 107 14.99 2.24 11.47
C ASP A 107 15.29 0.73 11.36
N GLY A 108 16.28 0.37 10.52
CA GLY A 108 16.69 -1.03 10.33
C GLY A 108 15.80 -1.85 9.38
N THR A 109 14.66 -1.31 8.95
CA THR A 109 13.71 -1.96 8.03
C THR A 109 13.82 -1.36 6.63
N TYR A 110 13.56 -2.16 5.59
CA TYR A 110 13.43 -1.64 4.24
C TYR A 110 11.97 -1.24 3.98
N ILE A 111 11.75 -0.12 3.30
CA ILE A 111 10.42 0.29 2.84
C ILE A 111 10.51 0.77 1.40
N ILE A 112 9.42 0.66 0.64
CA ILE A 112 9.28 1.22 -0.69
C ILE A 112 9.36 2.74 -0.59
N LYS A 113 10.22 3.33 -1.41
CA LYS A 113 10.37 4.78 -1.50
C LYS A 113 9.16 5.39 -2.18
N THR A 114 8.34 6.09 -1.40
CA THR A 114 7.17 6.88 -1.83
C THR A 114 7.60 8.21 -2.45
#